data_AF-A0AAE0Q1J7-F1
#
_entry.id   AF-A0AAE0Q1J7-F1
#
_cell.length_a   1.000
_cell.length_b   1.000
_cell.length_c   1.000
_cell.angle_alpha   90.00
_cell.angle_beta   90.00
_cell.angle_gamma   90.00
#
_symmetry.space_group_name_H-M   'P 1'
#
loop_
_entity.id
_entity.type
_entity.pdbx_description
1 polymer ?
#
loop_
_entity_poly.entity_id
_entity_poly.type
_entity_poly.pdbx_seq_one_letter_code
_entity_poly.pdbx_strand_id
1 'polypeptide(L)'
;MLGQATSAPQGCVLSPFLYSLFIHECRPVYGSNSIINKTKELIVDFRREKGRTYNPIHINGIGVERVSSFKFLGTHISEDLSWTTNTSSLVKKAHQCLFYLNTLKKNHLSSTILVNFYHCPIESILTNCITVWYGNCSVADRKALQREVKTAQRIIGTPHPA
;
A
#
# COMPACT_ATOMS: atom_id res chain seq x y z
N MET A 1 0.49 -36.14 18.22
CA MET A 1 0.46 -36.35 16.76
C MET A 1 -0.34 -35.21 16.14
N LEU A 2 0.34 -34.37 15.35
CA LEU A 2 -0.12 -33.42 14.32
C LEU A 2 -1.28 -32.43 14.58
N GLY A 3 -1.01 -31.13 14.37
CA GLY A 3 -2.06 -30.10 14.25
C GLY A 3 -1.63 -28.62 14.14
N GLN A 4 -0.50 -28.36 13.48
CA GLN A 4 -0.04 -27.13 12.77
C GLN A 4 -0.32 -25.70 13.30
N ALA A 5 0.79 -24.98 13.52
CA ALA A 5 0.89 -23.55 13.71
C ALA A 5 0.54 -22.75 12.44
N THR A 6 -0.54 -21.98 12.47
CA THR A 6 -0.84 -20.94 11.47
C THR A 6 -0.45 -19.57 12.01
N SER A 7 0.85 -19.32 12.14
CA SER A 7 1.36 -17.96 12.30
C SER A 7 2.45 -17.75 11.26
N ALA A 8 2.07 -17.13 10.14
CA ALA A 8 3.05 -16.57 9.22
C ALA A 8 3.79 -15.44 9.96
N PRO A 9 5.14 -15.44 9.99
CA PRO A 9 5.90 -14.36 10.63
C PRO A 9 5.58 -13.03 9.96
N GLN A 10 5.25 -11.99 10.74
CA GLN A 10 5.20 -10.63 10.22
C GLN A 10 6.58 -10.26 9.67
N GLY A 11 6.71 -10.16 8.35
CA GLY A 11 7.97 -9.81 7.68
C GLY A 11 8.31 -10.65 6.43
N CYS A 12 7.53 -11.66 6.07
CA CYS A 12 7.79 -12.41 4.84
C CYS A 12 7.42 -11.61 3.58
N VAL A 13 8.38 -11.45 2.66
CA VAL A 13 8.26 -10.72 1.37
C VAL A 13 7.20 -11.34 0.44
N LEU A 14 6.79 -12.59 0.70
CA LEU A 14 5.70 -13.28 0.01
C LEU A 14 4.31 -12.99 0.58
N SER A 15 4.20 -12.19 1.66
CA SER A 15 2.91 -11.86 2.27
C SER A 15 1.89 -11.26 1.30
N PRO A 16 2.24 -10.40 0.32
CA PRO A 16 1.26 -9.87 -0.63
C PRO A 16 0.75 -10.93 -1.62
N PHE A 17 1.60 -11.88 -2.01
CA PHE A 17 1.24 -12.97 -2.92
C PHE A 17 0.41 -14.05 -2.22
N LEU A 18 0.80 -14.42 -0.99
CA LEU A 18 0.02 -15.35 -0.16
C LEU A 18 -1.33 -14.72 0.24
N TYR A 19 -1.40 -13.41 0.46
CA TYR A 19 -2.67 -12.73 0.70
C TYR A 19 -3.58 -12.74 -0.53
N SER A 20 -3.04 -12.47 -1.72
CA SER A 20 -3.84 -12.51 -2.96
C SER A 20 -4.37 -13.92 -3.25
N LEU A 21 -3.59 -14.97 -2.96
CA LEU A 21 -4.03 -16.36 -3.06
C LEU A 21 -5.05 -16.74 -1.96
N PHE A 22 -4.87 -16.21 -0.75
CA PHE A 22 -5.79 -16.42 0.37
C PHE A 22 -7.17 -15.80 0.12
N ILE A 23 -7.25 -14.63 -0.53
CA ILE A 23 -8.52 -14.04 -0.95
C ILE A 23 -9.24 -14.90 -2.00
N HIS A 24 -8.51 -15.68 -2.81
CA HIS A 24 -9.09 -16.61 -3.79
C HIS A 24 -9.65 -17.90 -3.17
N GLU A 25 -9.20 -18.26 -1.95
CA GLU A 25 -9.66 -19.43 -1.18
C GLU A 25 -10.60 -19.07 -0.02
N CYS A 26 -10.80 -17.78 0.28
CA CYS A 26 -11.69 -17.34 1.35
C CYS A 26 -13.16 -17.49 0.97
N ARG A 27 -13.73 -18.67 1.24
CA ARG A 27 -15.17 -18.81 1.47
C ARG A 27 -15.52 -18.13 2.81
N PRO A 28 -16.51 -17.22 2.87
CA PRO A 28 -16.89 -16.60 4.14
C PRO A 28 -17.46 -17.66 5.08
N VAL A 29 -16.79 -17.90 6.22
CA VAL A 29 -17.34 -18.69 7.32
C VAL A 29 -18.18 -17.75 8.18
N TYR A 30 -19.50 -17.89 8.06
CA TYR A 30 -20.52 -17.04 8.68
C TYR A 30 -20.65 -17.31 10.19
N GLY A 31 -20.71 -16.25 11.00
CA GLY A 31 -21.09 -16.39 12.41
C GLY A 31 -20.84 -15.20 13.36
N SER A 32 -20.22 -14.09 12.93
CA SER A 32 -19.91 -12.98 13.87
C SER A 32 -20.10 -11.59 13.27
N ASN A 33 -20.89 -10.74 13.94
CA ASN A 33 -21.18 -9.34 13.56
C ASN A 33 -19.92 -8.44 13.46
N SER A 34 -18.77 -8.89 13.94
CA SER A 34 -17.48 -8.20 13.86
C SER A 34 -16.99 -7.94 12.43
N ILE A 35 -17.30 -8.85 11.49
CA ILE A 35 -16.84 -8.74 10.09
C ILE A 35 -17.61 -7.62 9.36
N ILE A 36 -18.89 -7.46 9.66
CA ILE A 36 -19.77 -6.50 9.00
C ILE A 36 -19.30 -5.06 9.27
N ASN A 37 -18.96 -4.74 10.53
CA ASN A 37 -18.49 -3.40 10.91
C ASN A 37 -17.13 -3.02 10.29
N LYS A 38 -16.31 -4.01 9.89
CA LYS A 38 -15.03 -3.79 9.20
C LYS A 38 -15.19 -3.75 7.68
N THR A 39 -16.32 -4.21 7.16
CA THR A 39 -16.59 -4.26 5.72
C THR A 39 -17.05 -2.88 5.26
N LYS A 40 -16.44 -2.40 4.17
CA LYS A 40 -16.82 -1.15 3.51
C LYS A 40 -17.17 -1.46 2.06
N GLU A 41 -18.19 -0.81 1.54
CA GLU A 41 -18.54 -0.87 0.13
C GLU A 41 -17.83 0.28 -0.59
N LEU A 42 -16.92 -0.05 -1.51
CA LEU A 42 -16.34 0.90 -2.46
C LEU A 42 -16.91 0.59 -3.84
N ILE A 43 -17.54 1.58 -4.48
CA ILE A 43 -18.10 1.42 -5.82
C ILE A 43 -17.18 2.09 -6.83
N VAL A 44 -16.70 1.32 -7.79
CA VAL A 44 -15.91 1.81 -8.91
C VAL A 44 -16.76 1.71 -10.18
N ASP A 45 -17.10 2.86 -10.78
CA ASP A 45 -17.91 2.93 -12.00
C ASP A 45 -17.23 3.76 -13.08
N PHE A 46 -16.96 3.11 -14.21
CA PHE A 46 -16.30 3.70 -15.38
C PHE A 46 -17.27 4.21 -16.45
N ARG A 47 -18.58 4.07 -16.23
CA ARG A 47 -19.59 4.53 -17.20
C ARG A 47 -19.56 6.05 -17.31
N ARG A 48 -19.73 6.56 -18.54
CA ARG A 48 -19.75 8.00 -18.84
C ARG A 48 -20.96 8.71 -18.20
N GLU A 49 -22.07 8.01 -18.09
CA GLU A 49 -23.29 8.51 -17.45
C GLU A 49 -23.29 8.15 -15.96
N LYS A 50 -22.94 9.14 -15.13
CA LYS A 50 -22.99 9.02 -13.67
C LYS A 50 -24.38 9.42 -13.21
N GLY A 51 -25.21 8.47 -12.79
CA GLY A 51 -26.59 8.78 -12.37
C GLY A 51 -27.41 7.62 -11.82
N ARG A 52 -26.84 6.42 -11.70
CA ARG A 52 -27.55 5.31 -11.06
C ARG A 52 -27.49 5.45 -9.55
N THR A 53 -28.66 5.33 -8.92
CA THR A 53 -28.76 4.98 -7.51
C THR A 53 -28.27 3.55 -7.34
N TYR A 54 -27.21 3.34 -6.56
CA TYR A 54 -26.74 2.00 -6.23
C TYR A 54 -27.50 1.50 -5.01
N ASN A 55 -28.18 0.36 -5.19
CA ASN A 55 -28.86 -0.32 -4.09
C ASN A 55 -27.85 -0.62 -2.97
N PRO A 56 -28.16 -0.29 -1.70
CA PRO A 56 -27.28 -0.59 -0.58
C PRO A 56 -27.05 -2.09 -0.44
N ILE A 57 -25.80 -2.49 -0.23
CA ILE A 57 -25.46 -3.87 0.09
C ILE A 57 -25.82 -4.15 1.55
N HIS A 58 -26.51 -5.26 1.78
CA HIS A 58 -26.85 -5.73 3.12
C HIS A 58 -26.15 -7.05 3.38
N ILE A 59 -25.44 -7.17 4.50
CA ILE A 59 -24.85 -8.42 4.99
C ILE A 59 -25.56 -8.76 6.29
N ASN A 60 -26.22 -9.92 6.37
CA ASN A 60 -27.05 -10.34 7.51
C ASN A 60 -28.12 -9.29 7.90
N GLY A 61 -28.71 -8.59 6.93
CA GLY A 61 -29.71 -7.53 7.17
C GLY A 61 -29.14 -6.20 7.64
N ILE A 62 -27.82 -6.09 7.87
CA ILE A 62 -27.15 -4.85 8.23
C ILE A 62 -26.60 -4.19 6.96
N GLY A 63 -26.94 -2.92 6.73
CA GLY A 63 -26.41 -2.13 5.62
C GLY A 63 -24.90 -1.91 5.77
N VAL A 64 -24.15 -2.20 4.71
CA VAL A 64 -22.71 -1.96 4.65
C VAL A 64 -22.46 -0.47 4.37
N GLU A 65 -21.51 0.12 5.11
CA GLU A 65 -21.14 1.53 4.90
C GLU A 65 -20.46 1.71 3.54
N ARG A 66 -20.99 2.64 2.76
CA ARG A 66 -20.40 3.07 1.50
C ARG A 66 -19.37 4.16 1.72
N VAL A 67 -18.19 4.00 1.12
CA VAL A 67 -17.07 4.94 1.22
C VAL A 67 -16.55 5.27 -0.17
N SER A 68 -16.02 6.48 -0.34
CA SER A 68 -15.37 6.93 -1.58
C SER A 68 -13.88 6.64 -1.62
N SER A 69 -13.27 6.35 -0.47
CA SER A 69 -11.89 5.91 -0.36
C SER A 69 -11.70 5.11 0.92
N PHE A 70 -10.85 4.10 0.89
CA PHE A 70 -10.49 3.34 2.08
C PHE A 70 -9.05 2.85 2.02
N LYS A 71 -8.48 2.60 3.19
CA LYS A 71 -7.13 2.06 3.33
C LYS A 71 -7.19 0.56 3.54
N PHE A 72 -6.57 -0.18 2.62
CA PHE A 72 -6.48 -1.63 2.67
C PHE A 72 -5.03 -2.06 2.70
N LEU A 73 -4.62 -2.77 3.76
CA LEU A 73 -3.26 -3.27 3.95
C LEU A 73 -2.14 -2.24 3.71
N GLY A 74 -2.41 -0.95 3.98
CA GLY A 74 -1.43 0.12 3.77
C GLY A 74 -1.62 0.92 2.49
N THR A 75 -2.41 0.44 1.53
CA THR A 75 -2.70 1.11 0.25
C THR A 75 -4.05 1.84 0.32
N HIS A 76 -4.09 3.10 -0.12
CA HIS A 76 -5.36 3.82 -0.24
C HIS A 76 -5.98 3.55 -1.61
N ILE A 77 -7.22 3.07 -1.60
CA ILE A 77 -8.00 2.78 -2.80
C ILE A 77 -9.16 3.78 -2.83
N SER A 78 -9.29 4.52 -3.91
CA SER A 78 -10.33 5.54 -4.12
C SER A 78 -11.33 5.08 -5.19
N GLU A 79 -12.57 5.53 -5.12
CA GLU A 79 -13.66 5.16 -6.05
C GLU A 79 -13.38 5.59 -7.49
N ASP A 80 -12.61 6.67 -7.66
CA ASP A 80 -12.15 7.19 -8.95
C ASP A 80 -10.85 6.54 -9.43
N LEU A 81 -10.31 5.58 -8.66
CA LEU A 81 -8.99 4.98 -8.83
C LEU A 81 -7.86 6.00 -8.95
N SER A 82 -8.03 7.18 -8.36
CA SER A 82 -6.94 8.13 -8.18
C SER A 82 -5.97 7.64 -7.12
N TRP A 83 -4.69 7.61 -7.48
CA TRP A 83 -3.61 7.15 -6.60
C TRP A 83 -2.91 8.29 -5.88
N THR A 84 -3.43 9.51 -5.94
CA THR A 84 -2.84 10.69 -5.30
C THR A 84 -2.75 10.53 -3.78
N THR A 85 -3.82 10.06 -3.13
CA THR A 85 -3.85 9.83 -1.68
C THR A 85 -2.85 8.75 -1.27
N ASN A 86 -2.80 7.65 -2.03
CA ASN A 86 -1.84 6.57 -1.82
C ASN A 86 -0.40 7.09 -1.96
N THR A 87 -0.09 7.72 -3.10
CA THR A 87 1.23 8.28 -3.41
C THR A 87 1.68 9.29 -2.37
N SER A 88 0.81 10.23 -1.99
CA SER A 88 1.10 11.22 -0.95
C SER A 88 1.45 10.58 0.38
N SER A 89 0.76 9.49 0.75
CA SER A 89 1.05 8.74 1.97
C SER A 89 2.39 8.01 1.91
N LEU A 90 2.77 7.47 0.75
CA LEU A 90 4.05 6.80 0.53
C LEU A 90 5.20 7.81 0.55
N VAL A 91 5.05 8.96 -0.14
CA VAL A 91 6.03 10.05 -0.14
C VAL A 91 6.29 10.56 1.28
N LYS A 92 5.24 10.75 2.10
CA LYS A 92 5.42 11.16 3.51
C LYS A 92 6.24 10.16 4.31
N LYS A 93 6.01 8.85 4.12
CA LYS A 93 6.79 7.80 4.78
C LYS A 93 8.24 7.75 4.27
N ALA A 94 8.44 7.85 2.95
CA ALA A 94 9.76 7.89 2.34
C ALA A 94 10.57 9.10 2.85
N HIS A 95 9.95 10.28 2.96
CA HIS A 95 10.56 11.46 3.56
C HIS A 95 11.05 11.23 4.99
N GLN A 96 10.25 10.55 5.83
CA GLN A 96 10.68 10.19 7.19
C GLN A 96 11.90 9.27 7.16
N CYS A 97 11.92 8.26 6.29
CA CYS A 97 13.08 7.39 6.11
C CYS A 97 14.31 8.16 5.59
N LEU A 98 14.14 9.10 4.65
CA LEU A 98 15.22 9.95 4.15
C LEU A 98 15.85 10.82 5.23
N PHE A 99 15.05 11.29 6.19
CA PHE A 99 15.59 12.03 7.34
C PHE A 99 16.57 11.16 8.15
N TYR A 100 16.20 9.90 8.40
CA TYR A 100 17.10 8.96 9.07
C TYR A 100 18.33 8.62 8.20
N LEU A 101 18.15 8.38 6.89
CA LEU A 101 19.27 8.16 5.97
C LEU A 101 20.27 9.31 6.00
N ASN A 102 19.78 10.57 5.99
CA ASN A 102 20.63 11.75 6.11
C ASN A 102 21.35 11.80 7.47
N THR A 103 20.67 11.38 8.54
CA THR A 103 21.28 11.29 9.87
C THR A 103 22.40 10.25 9.89
N LEU A 104 22.18 9.07 9.28
CA LEU A 104 23.22 8.05 9.17
C LEU A 104 24.42 8.55 8.37
N LYS A 105 24.18 9.27 7.27
CA LYS A 105 25.27 9.88 6.48
C LYS A 105 26.08 10.88 7.30
N LYS A 106 25.42 11.74 8.09
CA LYS A 106 26.09 12.72 8.97
C LYS A 106 26.93 12.07 10.07
N ASN A 107 26.56 10.88 10.51
CA ASN A 107 27.34 10.08 11.47
C ASN A 107 28.43 9.22 10.80
N HIS A 108 28.77 9.50 9.54
CA HIS A 108 29.86 8.85 8.81
C HIS A 108 29.76 7.32 8.70
N LEU A 109 28.52 6.77 8.70
CA LEU A 109 28.33 5.35 8.45
C LEU A 109 28.78 4.96 7.03
N SER A 110 29.16 3.69 6.87
CA SER A 110 29.68 3.17 5.61
C SER A 110 28.64 3.23 4.48
N SER A 111 29.12 3.36 3.25
CA SER A 111 28.26 3.39 2.06
C SER A 111 27.35 2.15 1.97
N THR A 112 27.87 0.97 2.33
CA THR A 112 27.11 -0.29 2.37
C THR A 112 25.88 -0.20 3.29
N ILE A 113 26.03 0.40 4.48
CA ILE A 113 24.91 0.56 5.42
C ILE A 113 23.88 1.54 4.84
N LEU A 114 24.32 2.63 4.21
CA LEU A 114 23.43 3.62 3.62
C LEU A 114 22.63 3.04 2.44
N VAL A 115 23.29 2.24 1.58
CA VAL A 115 22.64 1.54 0.46
C VAL A 115 21.63 0.51 0.98
N ASN A 116 22.00 -0.29 1.98
CA ASN A 116 21.05 -1.22 2.62
C ASN A 116 19.87 -0.49 3.26
N PHE A 117 20.11 0.67 3.87
CA PHE A 117 19.06 1.52 4.41
C PHE A 117 18.19 2.16 3.32
N TYR A 118 18.66 2.27 2.08
CA TYR A 118 17.78 2.67 0.98
C TYR A 118 16.89 1.49 0.55
N HIS A 119 17.48 0.33 0.26
CA HIS A 119 16.74 -0.84 -0.25
C HIS A 119 15.69 -1.33 0.76
N CYS A 120 16.06 -1.46 2.03
CA CYS A 120 15.20 -2.11 3.02
C CYS A 120 13.94 -1.30 3.39
N PRO A 121 14.03 -0.03 3.84
CA PRO A 121 12.85 0.77 4.16
C PRO A 121 12.36 1.67 3.02
N ILE A 122 13.22 2.37 2.28
CA ILE A 122 12.77 3.38 1.31
C ILE A 122 12.20 2.71 0.06
N GLU A 123 12.98 1.86 -0.59
CA GLU A 123 12.56 1.17 -1.81
C GLU A 123 11.38 0.23 -1.54
N SER A 124 11.43 -0.54 -0.44
CA SER A 124 10.32 -1.41 -0.03
C SER A 124 8.99 -0.66 0.12
N ILE A 125 8.99 0.53 0.76
CA ILE A 125 7.77 1.33 0.90
C ILE A 125 7.30 1.85 -0.47
N LEU A 126 8.21 2.35 -1.30
CA LEU A 126 7.87 2.91 -2.61
C LEU A 126 7.42 1.85 -3.62
N THR A 127 7.83 0.59 -3.46
CA THR A 127 7.51 -0.52 -4.37
C THR A 127 6.39 -1.43 -3.85
N ASN A 128 5.92 -1.20 -2.63
CA ASN A 128 4.84 -2.01 -2.05
C ASN A 128 3.57 -1.94 -2.92
N CYS A 129 3.10 -3.10 -3.38
CA CYS A 129 1.94 -3.25 -4.26
C CYS A 129 2.01 -2.44 -5.56
N ILE A 130 3.22 -2.14 -6.07
CA ILE A 130 3.43 -1.23 -7.21
C ILE A 130 2.63 -1.60 -8.47
N THR A 131 2.39 -2.90 -8.69
CA THR A 131 1.59 -3.41 -9.81
C THR A 131 0.13 -2.95 -9.79
N VAL A 132 -0.42 -2.63 -8.62
CA VAL A 132 -1.81 -2.22 -8.44
C VAL A 132 -2.01 -0.75 -8.82
N TRP A 133 -1.08 0.11 -8.45
CA TRP A 133 -1.31 1.56 -8.45
C TRP A 133 -0.40 2.33 -9.41
N TYR A 134 0.83 1.88 -9.65
CA TYR A 134 1.82 2.67 -10.40
C TYR A 134 1.42 2.87 -11.86
N GLY A 135 0.73 1.92 -12.48
CA GLY A 135 0.25 2.05 -13.87
C GLY A 135 -0.70 3.24 -14.07
N ASN A 136 -1.52 3.54 -13.06
CA ASN A 136 -2.57 4.56 -13.11
C ASN A 136 -2.17 5.87 -12.40
N CYS A 137 -0.93 6.01 -11.92
CA CYS A 137 -0.44 7.25 -11.34
C CYS A 137 -0.38 8.40 -12.38
N SER A 138 -0.73 9.60 -11.92
CA SER A 138 -0.54 10.81 -12.71
C SER A 138 0.96 11.10 -12.92
N VAL A 139 1.28 11.98 -13.87
CA VAL A 139 2.66 12.45 -14.07
C VAL A 139 3.19 13.16 -12.81
N ALA A 140 2.33 13.87 -12.09
CA ALA A 140 2.69 14.54 -10.85
C ALA A 140 3.06 13.54 -9.75
N ASP A 141 2.27 12.47 -9.60
CA ASP A 141 2.52 11.38 -8.65
C ASP A 141 3.87 10.70 -8.91
N ARG A 142 4.12 10.34 -10.19
CA ARG A 142 5.39 9.73 -10.61
C ARG A 142 6.58 10.64 -10.32
N LYS A 143 6.44 11.94 -10.62
CA LYS A 143 7.47 12.94 -10.30
C LYS A 143 7.71 13.05 -8.80
N ALA A 144 6.67 12.98 -7.97
CA ALA A 144 6.81 13.02 -6.52
C ALA A 144 7.60 11.81 -5.99
N LEU A 145 7.25 10.59 -6.43
CA LEU A 145 7.97 9.37 -6.06
C LEU A 145 9.43 9.41 -6.51
N GLN A 146 9.68 9.87 -7.73
CA GLN A 146 11.03 9.96 -8.27
C GLN A 146 11.91 10.98 -7.52
N ARG A 147 11.32 12.03 -6.92
CA ARG A 147 12.08 13.00 -6.10
C ARG A 147 12.64 12.35 -4.83
N GLU A 148 11.93 11.41 -4.24
CA GLU A 148 12.41 10.68 -3.06
C GLU A 148 13.64 9.84 -3.40
N VAL A 149 13.57 9.10 -4.51
CA VAL A 149 14.71 8.30 -5.02
C VAL A 149 15.91 9.18 -5.35
N LYS A 150 15.70 10.30 -6.06
CA LYS A 150 16.77 11.26 -6.38
C LYS A 150 17.40 11.88 -5.14
N THR A 151 16.61 12.09 -4.09
CA THR A 151 17.11 12.62 -2.81
C THR A 151 17.97 11.57 -2.10
N ALA A 152 17.53 10.30 -2.07
CA ALA A 152 18.35 9.21 -1.54
C ALA A 152 19.69 9.09 -2.28
N GLN A 153 19.65 9.10 -3.61
CA GLN A 153 20.85 9.06 -4.46
C GLN A 153 21.83 10.19 -4.11
N ARG A 154 21.34 11.42 -3.92
CA ARG A 154 22.17 12.56 -3.53
C ARG A 154 22.81 12.38 -2.16
N ILE A 155 22.09 11.81 -1.18
CA ILE A 155 22.62 11.60 0.18
C ILE A 155 23.70 10.50 0.18
N ILE A 156 23.46 9.41 -0.53
CA ILE A 156 24.36 8.25 -0.57
C ILE A 156 25.59 8.55 -1.42
N GLY A 157 25.40 9.23 -2.55
CA GLY A 157 26.45 9.54 -3.53
C GLY A 157 26.60 8.49 -4.63
N THR A 158 25.66 7.55 -4.75
CA THR A 158 25.65 6.52 -5.80
C THR A 158 24.36 6.56 -6.63
N PRO A 159 24.43 6.21 -7.93
CA PRO A 159 23.24 5.99 -8.74
C PRO A 159 22.44 4.80 -8.19
N HIS A 160 21.12 4.91 -8.15
CA HIS A 160 20.20 3.84 -7.76
C HIS A 160 19.13 3.67 -8.85
N PRO A 161 18.53 2.48 -9.02
CA PRO A 161 17.41 2.31 -9.95
C PRO A 161 16.27 3.27 -9.62
N ALA A 162 15.65 3.83 -10.67
CA ALA A 162 14.52 4.76 -10.56
C ALA A 162 13.18 4.02 -10.60
#